data_AF-A0A2N2AY84-F1
#
_entry.id   AF-A0A2N2AY84-F1
#
_cell.length_a   1.000
_cell.length_b   1.000
_cell.length_c   1.000
_cell.angle_alpha   90.00
_cell.angle_beta   90.00
_cell.angle_gamma   90.00
#
_symmetry.space_group_name_H-M   'P 1'
#
loop_
_entity.id
_entity.type
_entity.pdbx_description
1 polymer ?
#
loop_
_entity_poly.entity_id
_entity_poly.type
_entity_poly.pdbx_seq_one_letter_code
_entity_poly.pdbx_strand_id
1 'polypeptide(L)'
;MFREVVMILSLWKYMQGYVVIRVRGYSPERFINLCANKNIYIWNVRKIADGYIFCISGKAFFMLSPIAKKTKCRVKILKKIGMPFKFLKVKRRKYFLYGLLISIAAVIMLSFFVWRIEIEGNMKYTTEEITAYLTKENVTIGSFKPKIQCSKLDDQLLSHFNQTMWVSSELIGTKLIIHIREGVESEVIIDDKKPCDIVATNAGTIVSIITRKGTPLVKQGDVVEKDTVLVSGTLEIKELTQLKAVEFTHSDADILLKTKYPYSDTISYQYIERNYIKDQQKTDKALQFFNHRINLLKPKINSMNYDIVEKQKQIEPIKNFYLPIYYMTTTFMIYEEVEKTYTVEETEEILKSRLNLHMEKLEENNIQILSNDVIFKEDKEAFIATGSIYVIEKNGQDKFFDELTRRQGYNEYFTEED
;
A
#
# COMPACT_ATOMS: atom_id res chain seq x y z
N MET A 1 -15.68 12.83 -58.31
CA MET A 1 -15.47 11.51 -58.97
C MET A 1 -14.19 11.43 -59.81
N PHE A 2 -14.01 12.17 -60.92
CA PHE A 2 -12.81 12.04 -61.79
C PHE A 2 -11.46 12.35 -61.09
N ARG A 3 -11.41 13.35 -60.21
CA ARG A 3 -10.19 13.71 -59.43
C ARG A 3 -9.78 12.64 -58.41
N GLU A 4 -10.74 11.98 -57.77
CA GLU A 4 -10.48 10.94 -56.77
C GLU A 4 -9.97 9.65 -57.41
N VAL A 5 -10.53 9.28 -58.57
CA VAL A 5 -10.04 8.15 -59.37
C VAL A 5 -8.60 8.40 -59.86
N VAL A 6 -8.28 9.64 -60.27
CA VAL A 6 -6.91 10.02 -60.66
C VAL A 6 -5.95 9.98 -59.47
N MET A 7 -6.38 10.40 -58.28
CA MET A 7 -5.59 10.27 -57.04
C MET A 7 -5.35 8.80 -56.65
N ILE A 8 -6.39 7.96 -56.67
CA ILE A 8 -6.27 6.51 -56.38
C ILE A 8 -5.34 5.82 -57.37
N LEU A 9 -5.47 6.11 -58.68
CA LEU A 9 -4.58 5.57 -59.70
C LEU A 9 -3.14 6.07 -59.52
N SER A 10 -2.95 7.33 -59.11
CA SER A 10 -1.61 7.87 -58.82
C SER A 10 -0.97 7.22 -57.59
N LEU A 11 -1.78 6.94 -56.56
CA LEU A 11 -1.35 6.29 -55.32
C LEU A 11 -1.00 4.82 -55.58
N TRP A 12 -1.81 4.11 -56.38
CA TRP A 12 -1.54 2.75 -56.84
C TRP A 12 -0.26 2.66 -57.68
N LYS A 13 -0.05 3.60 -58.61
CA LYS A 13 1.20 3.72 -59.39
C LYS A 13 2.42 3.99 -58.49
N TYR A 14 2.27 4.79 -57.43
CA TYR A 14 3.33 5.06 -56.46
C TYR A 14 3.64 3.84 -55.56
N MET A 15 2.61 3.07 -55.17
CA MET A 15 2.77 1.82 -54.42
C MET A 15 3.43 0.71 -55.23
N GLN A 16 3.08 0.55 -56.52
CA GLN A 16 3.70 -0.45 -57.39
C GLN A 16 5.12 -0.07 -57.85
N GLY A 17 5.43 1.23 -57.85
CA GLY A 17 6.70 1.78 -58.31
C GLY A 17 6.78 1.86 -59.83
N TYR A 18 7.28 3.00 -60.32
CA TYR A 18 7.43 3.27 -61.74
C TYR A 18 8.78 3.88 -62.06
N VAL A 19 9.19 3.72 -63.31
CA VAL A 19 10.48 4.18 -63.83
C VAL A 19 10.21 5.17 -64.94
N VAL A 20 10.91 6.31 -64.90
CA VAL A 20 10.91 7.31 -65.97
C VAL A 20 12.05 6.97 -66.91
N ILE A 21 11.73 6.77 -68.18
CA ILE A 21 12.67 6.27 -69.17
C ILE A 21 12.71 7.22 -70.36
N ARG A 22 13.91 7.37 -70.92
CA ARG A 22 14.16 8.05 -72.19
C ARG A 22 14.52 7.02 -73.25
N VAL A 23 13.80 7.05 -74.36
CA VAL A 23 14.06 6.20 -75.53
C VAL A 23 14.57 7.07 -76.67
N ARG A 24 15.73 6.71 -77.24
CA ARG A 24 16.35 7.37 -78.41
C ARG A 24 16.70 6.33 -79.47
N GLY A 25 16.56 6.62 -80.76
CA GLY A 25 16.99 5.70 -81.82
C GLY A 25 16.29 5.92 -83.15
N TYR A 26 16.46 4.95 -84.06
CA TYR A 26 16.04 5.06 -85.46
C TYR A 26 14.52 5.17 -85.67
N SER A 27 13.70 4.47 -84.85
CA SER A 27 12.24 4.55 -84.96
C SER A 27 11.55 4.45 -83.59
N PRO A 28 11.52 5.54 -82.81
CA PRO A 28 10.96 5.52 -81.46
C PRO A 28 9.42 5.40 -81.44
N GLU A 29 8.73 5.77 -82.52
CA GLU A 29 7.27 5.60 -82.67
C GLU A 29 6.90 4.12 -82.79
N ARG A 30 7.69 3.35 -83.56
CA ARG A 30 7.55 1.89 -83.66
C ARG A 30 7.80 1.19 -82.31
N PHE A 31 8.68 1.75 -81.48
CA PHE A 31 8.93 1.26 -80.12
C PHE A 31 7.70 1.43 -79.22
N ILE A 32 7.06 2.60 -79.24
CA ILE A 32 5.84 2.86 -78.45
C ILE A 32 4.71 1.94 -78.90
N ASN A 33 4.54 1.75 -80.21
CA ASN A 33 3.49 0.89 -80.75
C ASN A 33 3.69 -0.60 -80.35
N LEU A 34 4.94 -1.07 -80.38
CA LEU A 34 5.27 -2.43 -79.89
C LEU A 34 5.08 -2.60 -78.39
N CYS A 35 5.23 -1.53 -77.60
CA CYS A 35 4.91 -1.56 -76.19
C CYS A 35 3.40 -1.70 -75.96
N ALA A 36 2.58 -0.94 -76.71
CA ALA A 36 1.13 -1.05 -76.66
C ALA A 36 0.65 -2.46 -77.03
N ASN A 37 1.18 -3.04 -78.11
CA ASN A 37 0.85 -4.41 -78.55
C ASN A 37 1.24 -5.50 -77.54
N LYS A 38 2.20 -5.23 -76.65
CA LYS A 38 2.60 -6.15 -75.57
C LYS A 38 1.91 -5.85 -74.23
N ASN A 39 0.81 -5.10 -74.24
CA ASN A 39 0.07 -4.67 -73.05
C ASN A 39 0.96 -3.93 -72.02
N ILE A 40 1.99 -3.24 -72.50
CA ILE A 40 2.82 -2.40 -71.65
C ILE A 40 2.16 -1.03 -71.53
N TYR A 41 1.54 -0.79 -70.38
CA TYR A 41 0.91 0.50 -70.10
C TYR A 41 1.96 1.61 -69.96
N ILE A 42 1.88 2.59 -70.85
CA ILE A 42 2.73 3.78 -70.89
C ILE A 42 1.89 5.00 -70.51
N TRP A 43 2.44 5.90 -69.70
CA TRP A 43 1.78 7.16 -69.37
C TRP A 43 2.75 8.34 -69.31
N ASN A 44 2.19 9.56 -69.41
CA ASN A 44 2.93 10.82 -69.37
C ASN A 44 4.04 10.90 -70.43
N VAL A 45 3.65 10.64 -71.69
CA VAL A 45 4.54 10.66 -72.86
C VAL A 45 4.87 12.10 -73.22
N ARG A 46 6.16 12.42 -73.32
CA ARG A 46 6.67 13.71 -73.77
C ARG A 46 7.66 13.52 -74.92
N LYS A 47 7.42 14.21 -76.03
CA LYS A 47 8.33 14.24 -77.19
C LYS A 47 9.52 15.16 -76.89
N ILE A 48 10.71 14.74 -77.28
CA ILE A 48 11.97 15.49 -77.21
C ILE A 48 12.62 15.43 -78.59
N ALA A 49 13.48 16.40 -78.93
CA ALA A 49 14.21 16.46 -80.20
C ALA A 49 14.80 15.11 -80.65
N ASP A 50 15.33 14.30 -79.72
CA ASP A 50 15.97 13.01 -80.03
C ASP A 50 15.15 11.75 -79.66
N GLY A 51 13.84 11.87 -79.39
CA GLY A 51 12.99 10.72 -79.05
C GLY A 51 11.86 11.01 -78.06
N TYR A 52 11.57 10.07 -77.15
CA TYR A 52 10.45 10.19 -76.20
C TYR A 52 10.87 9.89 -74.77
N ILE A 53 10.26 10.61 -73.82
CA ILE A 53 10.28 10.28 -72.39
C ILE A 53 8.89 9.83 -71.97
N PHE A 54 8.82 8.74 -71.22
CA PHE A 54 7.56 8.29 -70.64
C PHE A 54 7.79 7.47 -69.36
N CYS A 55 6.70 7.25 -68.63
CA CYS A 55 6.69 6.45 -67.42
C CYS A 55 6.17 5.03 -67.72
N ILE A 56 6.79 4.04 -67.09
CA ILE A 56 6.38 2.63 -67.14
C ILE A 56 6.43 2.03 -65.73
N SER A 57 5.62 1.00 -65.47
CA SER A 57 5.72 0.23 -64.22
C SER A 57 7.10 -0.44 -64.10
N GLY A 58 7.64 -0.50 -62.88
CA GLY A 58 8.95 -1.11 -62.60
C GLY A 58 9.05 -2.58 -63.04
N LYS A 59 7.95 -3.34 -63.02
CA LYS A 59 7.90 -4.72 -63.52
C LYS A 59 8.02 -4.80 -65.04
N ALA A 60 7.34 -3.90 -65.74
CA ALA A 60 7.32 -3.88 -67.21
C ALA A 60 8.62 -3.36 -67.83
N PHE A 61 9.49 -2.68 -67.06
CA PHE A 61 10.82 -2.29 -67.50
C PHE A 61 11.65 -3.48 -68.02
N PHE A 62 11.60 -4.63 -67.34
CA PHE A 62 12.35 -5.82 -67.74
C PHE A 62 11.88 -6.39 -69.09
N MET A 63 10.62 -6.15 -69.47
CA MET A 63 10.03 -6.58 -70.74
C MET A 63 10.43 -5.70 -71.93
N LEU A 64 11.05 -4.53 -71.68
CA LEU A 64 11.48 -3.60 -72.73
C LEU A 64 12.76 -4.02 -73.46
N SER A 65 13.60 -4.86 -72.84
CA SER A 65 14.88 -5.31 -73.43
C SER A 65 14.75 -5.93 -74.83
N PRO A 66 13.85 -6.92 -75.06
CA PRO A 66 13.67 -7.50 -76.39
C PRO A 66 13.05 -6.51 -77.40
N ILE A 67 12.26 -5.54 -76.95
CA ILE A 67 11.63 -4.53 -77.80
C ILE A 67 12.68 -3.53 -78.28
N ALA A 68 13.55 -3.07 -77.38
CA ALA A 68 14.64 -2.14 -77.66
C ALA A 68 15.63 -2.69 -78.69
N LYS A 69 15.95 -3.99 -78.58
CA LYS A 69 16.81 -4.70 -79.55
C LYS A 69 16.18 -4.76 -80.94
N LYS A 70 14.88 -5.07 -81.04
CA LYS A 70 14.16 -5.16 -82.33
C LYS A 70 14.02 -3.83 -83.06
N THR A 71 13.88 -2.72 -82.33
CA THR A 71 13.71 -1.38 -82.94
C THR A 71 15.00 -0.58 -83.05
N LYS A 72 16.16 -1.16 -82.68
CA LYS A 72 17.45 -0.47 -82.58
C LYS A 72 17.36 0.83 -81.77
N CYS A 73 16.56 0.83 -80.70
CA CYS A 73 16.40 1.97 -79.80
C CYS A 73 17.21 1.77 -78.52
N ARG A 74 17.87 2.83 -78.05
CA ARG A 74 18.56 2.89 -76.76
C ARG A 74 17.61 3.42 -75.70
N VAL A 75 17.55 2.70 -74.58
CA VAL A 75 16.64 2.95 -73.46
C VAL A 75 17.49 3.36 -72.25
N LYS A 76 17.29 4.58 -71.73
CA LYS A 76 18.02 5.10 -70.55
C LYS A 76 17.05 5.42 -69.42
N ILE A 77 17.30 4.86 -68.23
CA ILE A 77 16.55 5.19 -67.02
C ILE A 77 16.97 6.59 -66.54
N LEU A 78 16.00 7.49 -66.35
CA LEU A 78 16.24 8.83 -65.80
C LEU A 78 15.97 8.90 -64.30
N LYS A 79 14.84 8.35 -63.84
CA LYS A 79 14.43 8.37 -62.42
C LYS A 79 13.72 7.07 -62.06
N LYS A 80 13.95 6.57 -60.84
CA LYS A 80 13.21 5.45 -60.23
C LYS A 80 12.37 6.01 -59.09
N ILE A 81 11.04 5.89 -59.17
CA ILE A 81 10.10 6.54 -58.24
C ILE A 81 9.13 5.50 -57.68
N GLY A 82 8.92 5.49 -56.36
CA GLY A 82 7.90 4.67 -55.70
C GLY A 82 8.35 4.01 -54.40
N MET A 83 7.36 3.50 -53.66
CA MET A 83 7.51 2.79 -52.39
C MET A 83 8.49 1.60 -52.42
N PRO A 84 8.47 0.68 -53.42
CA PRO A 84 9.36 -0.48 -53.43
C PRO A 84 10.84 -0.11 -53.53
N PHE A 85 11.17 1.00 -54.21
CA PHE A 85 12.55 1.49 -54.33
C PHE A 85 13.07 2.16 -53.04
N LYS A 86 12.17 2.70 -52.20
CA LYS A 86 12.50 3.19 -50.85
C LYS A 86 12.53 2.06 -49.81
N PHE A 87 11.62 1.08 -49.89
CA PHE A 87 11.59 -0.09 -49.00
C PHE A 87 12.81 -1.02 -49.15
N LEU A 88 13.38 -1.11 -50.35
CA LEU A 88 14.66 -1.82 -50.56
C LEU A 88 15.82 -1.23 -49.74
N LYS A 89 15.78 0.08 -49.39
CA LYS A 89 16.76 0.68 -48.47
C LYS A 89 16.44 0.38 -46.99
N VAL A 90 15.17 0.23 -46.62
CA VAL A 90 14.71 -0.11 -45.25
C VAL A 90 14.90 -1.60 -44.92
N LYS A 91 15.01 -2.48 -45.93
CA LYS A 91 15.36 -3.91 -45.76
C LYS A 91 16.68 -4.15 -45.01
N ARG A 92 17.58 -3.17 -44.94
CA ARG A 92 18.83 -3.24 -44.16
C ARG A 92 18.65 -2.92 -42.67
N ARG A 93 17.46 -2.46 -42.26
CA ARG A 93 17.10 -2.09 -40.87
C ARG A 93 15.95 -2.95 -40.32
N LYS A 94 15.88 -4.25 -40.67
CA LYS A 94 14.90 -5.17 -40.07
C LYS A 94 14.96 -5.16 -38.54
N TYR A 95 16.17 -5.06 -37.98
CA TYR A 95 16.41 -4.92 -36.55
C TYR A 95 15.74 -3.70 -35.91
N PHE A 96 15.54 -2.61 -36.66
CA PHE A 96 14.81 -1.44 -36.15
C PHE A 96 13.31 -1.74 -35.98
N LEU A 97 12.70 -2.45 -36.95
CA LEU A 97 11.30 -2.85 -36.83
C LEU A 97 11.09 -3.86 -35.71
N TYR A 98 11.99 -4.84 -35.58
CA TYR A 98 11.96 -5.77 -34.45
C TYR A 98 12.15 -5.05 -33.11
N GLY A 99 13.09 -4.11 -33.02
CA GLY A 99 13.28 -3.31 -31.81
C GLY A 99 12.04 -2.50 -31.43
N LEU A 100 11.36 -1.91 -32.42
CA LEU A 100 10.10 -1.19 -32.19
C LEU A 100 8.97 -2.12 -31.72
N LEU A 101 8.83 -3.29 -32.31
CA LEU A 101 7.82 -4.27 -31.87
C LEU A 101 8.12 -4.77 -30.45
N ILE A 102 9.39 -5.04 -30.14
CA ILE A 102 9.83 -5.47 -28.80
C ILE A 102 9.60 -4.35 -27.78
N SER A 103 9.86 -3.09 -28.10
CA SER A 103 9.64 -1.98 -27.17
C SER A 103 8.15 -1.78 -26.87
N ILE A 104 7.29 -1.88 -27.88
CA ILE A 104 5.83 -1.82 -27.69
C ILE A 104 5.36 -3.01 -26.83
N ALA A 105 5.82 -4.22 -27.14
CA ALA A 105 5.48 -5.41 -26.37
C ALA A 105 5.95 -5.29 -24.90
N ALA A 106 7.14 -4.74 -24.66
CA ALA A 106 7.67 -4.51 -23.33
C ALA A 106 6.83 -3.51 -22.52
N VAL A 107 6.40 -2.40 -23.14
CA VAL A 107 5.51 -1.42 -22.48
C VAL A 107 4.17 -2.06 -22.11
N ILE A 108 3.58 -2.84 -23.01
CA ILE A 108 2.33 -3.57 -22.75
C ILE A 108 2.54 -4.57 -21.60
N MET A 109 3.64 -5.32 -21.61
CA MET A 109 3.97 -6.28 -20.55
C MET A 109 4.12 -5.59 -19.19
N LEU A 110 4.88 -4.49 -19.12
CA LEU A 110 5.08 -3.71 -17.88
C LEU A 110 3.77 -3.10 -17.36
N SER A 111 2.79 -2.84 -18.24
CA SER A 111 1.46 -2.37 -17.85
C SER A 111 0.64 -3.40 -17.09
N PHE A 112 0.97 -4.70 -17.13
CA PHE A 112 0.22 -5.72 -16.38
C PHE A 112 0.69 -5.92 -14.94
N PHE A 113 1.72 -5.21 -14.49
CA PHE A 113 2.30 -5.38 -13.16
C PHE A 113 2.03 -4.20 -12.23
N VAL A 114 1.92 -4.48 -10.93
CA VAL A 114 1.81 -3.48 -9.87
C VAL A 114 3.20 -2.97 -9.54
N TRP A 115 3.43 -1.66 -9.68
CA TRP A 115 4.72 -1.02 -9.43
C TRP A 115 4.75 -0.19 -8.14
N ARG A 116 3.58 0.16 -7.59
CA ARG A 116 3.48 0.91 -6.34
C ARG A 116 2.28 0.42 -5.54
N ILE A 117 2.45 0.32 -4.24
CA ILE A 117 1.39 0.04 -3.27
C ILE A 117 1.27 1.29 -2.41
N GLU A 118 0.09 1.89 -2.36
CA GLU A 118 -0.26 3.04 -1.51
C GLU A 118 -1.24 2.56 -0.45
N ILE A 119 -1.02 2.95 0.80
CA ILE A 119 -1.92 2.64 1.91
C ILE A 119 -2.37 3.98 2.48
N GLU A 120 -3.69 4.15 2.62
CA GLU A 120 -4.31 5.38 3.10
C GLU A 120 -5.26 5.07 4.26
N GLY A 121 -5.32 5.98 5.25
CA GLY A 121 -6.23 5.88 6.39
C GLY A 121 -5.73 5.01 7.55
N ASN A 122 -4.44 4.64 7.54
CA ASN A 122 -3.79 3.97 8.64
C ASN A 122 -3.45 4.98 9.75
N MET A 123 -3.87 4.70 10.99
CA MET A 123 -3.64 5.57 12.15
C MET A 123 -2.87 4.82 13.24
N LYS A 124 -3.33 3.61 13.56
CA LYS A 124 -2.78 2.70 14.56
C LYS A 124 -1.86 1.67 13.92
N TYR A 125 -2.22 1.12 12.76
CA TYR A 125 -1.36 0.19 12.04
C TYR A 125 -0.35 0.94 11.18
N THR A 126 0.90 0.52 11.23
CA THR A 126 1.95 1.15 10.42
C THR A 126 1.90 0.65 8.97
N THR A 127 2.31 1.50 8.03
CA THR A 127 2.42 1.12 6.61
C THR A 127 3.34 -0.10 6.43
N GLU A 128 4.37 -0.24 7.27
CA GLU A 128 5.32 -1.36 7.26
C GLU A 128 4.66 -2.69 7.65
N GLU A 129 3.79 -2.69 8.66
CA GLU A 129 3.04 -3.89 9.08
C GLU A 129 2.10 -4.39 7.98
N ILE A 130 1.34 -3.47 7.37
CA ILE A 130 0.39 -3.80 6.30
C ILE A 130 1.14 -4.29 5.06
N THR A 131 2.24 -3.63 4.67
CA THR A 131 3.06 -4.08 3.54
C THR A 131 3.74 -5.43 3.80
N ALA A 132 4.16 -5.70 5.03
CA ALA A 132 4.69 -7.00 5.42
C ALA A 132 3.63 -8.10 5.31
N TYR A 133 2.38 -7.83 5.71
CA TYR A 133 1.26 -8.76 5.51
C TYR A 133 0.98 -9.03 4.04
N LEU A 134 0.87 -7.99 3.21
CA LEU A 134 0.69 -8.14 1.76
C LEU A 134 1.81 -8.98 1.11
N THR A 135 3.03 -8.83 1.61
CA THR A 135 4.17 -9.63 1.16
C THR A 135 3.99 -11.12 1.47
N LYS A 136 3.44 -11.48 2.64
CA LYS A 136 3.10 -12.87 2.98
C LYS A 136 2.01 -13.44 2.08
N GLU A 137 1.02 -12.62 1.72
CA GLU A 137 -0.07 -12.98 0.79
C GLU A 137 0.36 -12.98 -0.70
N ASN A 138 1.66 -12.84 -0.99
CA ASN A 138 2.23 -12.77 -2.34
C ASN A 138 1.74 -11.57 -3.17
N VAL A 139 1.30 -10.50 -2.50
CA VAL A 139 0.95 -9.21 -3.12
C VAL A 139 2.08 -8.22 -2.85
N THR A 140 3.10 -8.28 -3.70
CA THR A 140 4.28 -7.43 -3.64
C THR A 140 4.40 -6.52 -4.86
N ILE A 141 5.35 -5.58 -4.82
CA ILE A 141 5.79 -4.84 -6.00
C ILE A 141 6.30 -5.84 -7.06
N GLY A 142 5.75 -5.78 -8.26
CA GLY A 142 5.96 -6.76 -9.33
C GLY A 142 4.86 -7.81 -9.45
N SER A 143 3.78 -7.73 -8.67
CA SER A 143 2.67 -8.67 -8.77
C SER A 143 1.89 -8.50 -10.08
N PHE A 144 1.49 -9.62 -10.67
CA PHE A 144 0.68 -9.64 -11.89
C PHE A 144 -0.76 -9.24 -11.56
N LYS A 145 -1.22 -8.09 -12.07
CA LYS A 145 -2.52 -7.50 -11.72
C LYS A 145 -3.70 -8.47 -11.87
N PRO A 146 -3.83 -9.26 -12.96
CA PRO A 146 -4.96 -10.18 -13.12
C PRO A 146 -5.03 -11.30 -12.07
N LYS A 147 -3.94 -11.56 -11.32
CA LYS A 147 -3.94 -12.54 -10.23
C LYS A 147 -4.47 -11.94 -8.92
N ILE A 148 -4.43 -10.62 -8.77
CA ILE A 148 -4.87 -9.93 -7.55
C ILE A 148 -6.38 -9.79 -7.59
N GLN A 149 -7.07 -10.45 -6.67
CA GLN A 149 -8.52 -10.33 -6.49
C GLN A 149 -8.79 -9.37 -5.34
N CYS A 150 -9.13 -8.11 -5.66
CA CYS A 150 -9.34 -7.05 -4.68
C CYS A 150 -10.30 -7.46 -3.56
N SER A 151 -11.48 -8.00 -3.90
CA SER A 151 -12.45 -8.45 -2.89
C SER A 151 -11.90 -9.50 -1.92
N LYS A 152 -11.08 -10.45 -2.38
CA LYS A 152 -10.48 -11.44 -1.48
C LYS A 152 -9.42 -10.80 -0.59
N LEU A 153 -8.65 -9.88 -1.15
CA LEU A 153 -7.62 -9.15 -0.41
C LEU A 153 -8.25 -8.26 0.68
N ASP A 154 -9.40 -7.66 0.39
CA ASP A 154 -10.18 -6.87 1.36
C ASP A 154 -10.65 -7.76 2.52
N ASP A 155 -11.25 -8.91 2.23
CA ASP A 155 -11.69 -9.88 3.25
C ASP A 155 -10.50 -10.38 4.10
N GLN A 156 -9.37 -10.67 3.46
CA GLN A 156 -8.15 -11.11 4.13
C GLN A 156 -7.59 -10.04 5.06
N LEU A 157 -7.55 -8.78 4.62
CA LEU A 157 -7.09 -7.66 5.45
C LEU A 157 -8.04 -7.43 6.63
N LEU A 158 -9.35 -7.45 6.40
CA LEU A 158 -10.36 -7.29 7.44
C LEU A 158 -10.26 -8.40 8.51
N SER A 159 -10.01 -9.65 8.07
CA SER A 159 -9.88 -10.80 8.98
C SER A 159 -8.58 -10.81 9.80
N HIS A 160 -7.50 -10.23 9.28
CA HIS A 160 -6.20 -10.23 9.95
C HIS A 160 -6.07 -9.07 10.94
N PHE A 161 -6.62 -7.91 10.61
CA PHE A 161 -6.54 -6.71 11.42
C PHE A 161 -7.88 -6.48 12.15
N ASN A 162 -8.01 -7.09 13.34
CA ASN A 162 -9.24 -7.08 14.15
C ASN A 162 -9.82 -5.69 14.46
N GLN A 163 -9.01 -4.63 14.38
CA GLN A 163 -9.43 -3.24 14.65
C GLN A 163 -9.69 -2.44 13.35
N THR A 164 -9.82 -3.11 12.21
CA THR A 164 -10.23 -2.47 10.94
C THR A 164 -11.74 -2.64 10.74
N MET A 165 -12.46 -1.52 10.58
CA MET A 165 -13.91 -1.56 10.31
C MET A 165 -14.21 -1.75 8.83
N TRP A 166 -13.34 -1.23 7.98
CA TRP A 166 -13.56 -1.24 6.54
C TRP A 166 -12.22 -1.20 5.80
N VAL A 167 -12.11 -2.01 4.75
CA VAL A 167 -10.95 -2.07 3.86
C VAL A 167 -11.46 -2.09 2.42
N SER A 168 -10.80 -1.36 1.54
CA SER A 168 -11.06 -1.40 0.09
C SER A 168 -9.76 -1.29 -0.68
N SER A 169 -9.52 -2.24 -1.58
CA SER A 169 -8.37 -2.26 -2.46
C SER A 169 -8.75 -1.90 -3.90
N GLU A 170 -8.06 -0.91 -4.47
CA GLU A 170 -8.29 -0.42 -5.82
C GLU A 170 -7.02 -0.51 -6.67
N LEU A 171 -7.15 -1.04 -7.90
CA LEU A 171 -6.09 -1.05 -8.89
C LEU A 171 -6.26 0.11 -9.89
N ILE A 172 -5.52 1.20 -9.69
CA ILE A 172 -5.52 2.35 -10.61
C ILE A 172 -4.25 2.32 -11.46
N GLY A 173 -4.36 2.13 -12.77
CA GLY A 173 -3.17 2.08 -13.62
C GLY A 173 -2.21 1.00 -13.12
N THR A 174 -0.94 1.33 -12.84
CA THR A 174 0.08 0.43 -12.26
C THR A 174 0.25 0.53 -10.74
N LYS A 175 -0.71 1.14 -10.03
CA LYS A 175 -0.70 1.21 -8.57
C LYS A 175 -1.85 0.41 -7.95
N LEU A 176 -1.59 -0.15 -6.78
CA LEU A 176 -2.57 -0.72 -5.87
C LEU A 176 -2.73 0.26 -4.72
N ILE A 177 -3.93 0.77 -4.50
CA ILE A 177 -4.26 1.60 -3.34
C ILE A 177 -5.08 0.76 -2.39
N ILE A 178 -4.77 0.83 -1.10
CA ILE A 178 -5.53 0.19 -0.04
C ILE A 178 -6.03 1.30 0.88
N HIS A 179 -7.34 1.49 0.90
CA HIS A 179 -8.00 2.38 1.83
C HIS A 179 -8.41 1.57 3.06
N ILE A 180 -7.95 2.00 4.24
CA ILE A 180 -8.28 1.37 5.51
C ILE A 180 -8.97 2.40 6.39
N ARG A 181 -10.04 1.97 7.06
CA ARG A 181 -10.65 2.73 8.14
C ARG A 181 -10.61 1.90 9.42
N GLU A 182 -9.81 2.35 10.35
CA GLU A 182 -9.67 1.72 11.65
C GLU A 182 -10.82 2.13 12.58
N GLY A 183 -11.28 1.19 13.39
CA GLY A 183 -12.32 1.39 14.39
C GLY A 183 -11.74 1.99 15.65
N VAL A 184 -12.46 2.96 16.21
CA VAL A 184 -12.32 3.30 17.63
C VAL A 184 -12.95 2.13 18.39
N GLU A 185 -12.23 1.64 19.39
CA GLU A 185 -12.57 0.46 20.19
C GLU A 185 -14.07 0.50 20.57
N SER A 186 -14.86 -0.37 19.94
CA SER A 186 -16.27 -0.56 20.32
C SER A 186 -16.31 -1.71 21.29
N GLU A 187 -17.03 -1.49 22.39
CA GLU A 187 -17.26 -2.45 23.46
C GLU A 187 -17.63 -3.82 22.87
N VAL A 188 -17.00 -4.87 23.38
CA VAL A 188 -17.20 -6.26 22.99
C VAL A 188 -18.71 -6.53 22.97
N ILE A 189 -19.24 -7.00 21.84
CA ILE A 189 -20.63 -7.46 21.77
C ILE A 189 -20.69 -8.76 22.58
N ILE A 190 -21.12 -8.65 23.82
CA ILE A 190 -21.35 -9.78 24.71
C ILE A 190 -22.65 -10.47 24.26
N ASP A 191 -22.66 -11.80 24.30
CA ASP A 191 -23.87 -12.59 24.01
C ASP A 191 -24.91 -12.33 25.11
N ASP A 192 -25.80 -11.36 24.86
CA ASP A 192 -26.87 -10.86 25.76
C ASP A 192 -27.81 -11.94 26.34
N LYS A 193 -27.65 -13.21 25.95
CA LYS A 193 -28.57 -14.30 26.29
C LYS A 193 -28.19 -15.09 27.53
N LYS A 194 -26.93 -15.07 27.97
CA LYS A 194 -26.51 -15.85 29.16
C LYS A 194 -26.64 -15.02 30.44
N PRO A 195 -27.23 -15.55 31.52
CA PRO A 195 -27.27 -14.82 32.77
C PRO A 195 -25.88 -14.67 33.38
N CYS A 196 -25.63 -13.50 33.95
CA CYS A 196 -24.34 -13.14 34.51
C CYS A 196 -24.52 -12.18 35.69
N ASP A 197 -23.55 -12.22 36.61
CA ASP A 197 -23.36 -11.17 37.60
C ASP A 197 -22.26 -10.22 37.13
N ILE A 198 -22.29 -8.96 37.56
CA ILE A 198 -21.18 -8.02 37.36
C ILE A 198 -20.31 -8.05 38.60
N VAL A 199 -19.02 -8.40 38.43
CA VAL A 199 -18.03 -8.43 39.52
C VAL A 199 -17.00 -7.32 39.37
N ALA A 200 -16.45 -6.85 40.50
CA ALA A 200 -15.42 -5.83 40.55
C ALA A 200 -14.10 -6.35 39.97
N THR A 201 -13.57 -5.67 38.96
CA THR A 201 -12.25 -5.97 38.37
C THR A 201 -11.12 -5.55 39.31
N ASN A 202 -11.32 -4.43 40.02
CA ASN A 202 -10.33 -3.80 40.89
C ASN A 202 -10.95 -3.49 42.27
N ALA A 203 -10.11 -3.43 43.29
CA ALA A 203 -10.54 -2.97 44.62
C ALA A 203 -10.62 -1.43 44.66
N GLY A 204 -11.64 -0.88 45.31
CA GLY A 204 -11.84 0.57 45.36
C GLY A 204 -13.14 1.00 46.00
N THR A 205 -13.48 2.28 45.87
CA THR A 205 -14.73 2.86 46.40
C THR A 205 -15.70 3.17 45.27
N ILE A 206 -16.97 2.80 45.41
CA ILE A 206 -17.98 3.05 44.37
C ILE A 206 -18.33 4.53 44.33
N VAL A 207 -18.12 5.15 43.18
CA VAL A 207 -18.45 6.55 42.92
C VAL A 207 -19.85 6.69 42.38
N SER A 208 -20.24 5.83 41.43
CA SER A 208 -21.59 5.75 40.92
C SER A 208 -21.90 4.34 40.46
N ILE A 209 -23.18 3.97 40.57
CA ILE A 209 -23.72 2.72 40.06
C ILE A 209 -25.09 3.01 39.46
N ILE A 210 -25.23 2.77 38.16
CA ILE A 210 -26.48 2.96 37.41
C ILE A 210 -26.85 1.60 36.83
N THR A 211 -27.78 0.92 37.49
CA THR A 211 -28.27 -0.41 37.10
C THR A 211 -29.42 -0.31 36.11
N ARG A 212 -29.27 -0.96 34.95
CA ARG A 212 -30.34 -1.14 33.94
C ARG A 212 -31.05 -2.48 34.12
N LYS A 213 -30.29 -3.55 34.36
CA LYS A 213 -30.79 -4.91 34.62
C LYS A 213 -30.01 -5.57 35.76
N GLY A 214 -30.69 -6.39 36.55
CA GLY A 214 -30.13 -7.05 37.74
C GLY A 214 -30.35 -6.27 39.04
N THR A 215 -29.94 -6.88 40.16
CA THR A 215 -30.11 -6.33 41.51
C THR A 215 -28.77 -5.77 42.01
N PRO A 216 -28.63 -4.45 42.25
CA PRO A 216 -27.42 -3.89 42.84
C PRO A 216 -27.24 -4.38 44.29
N LEU A 217 -26.08 -4.97 44.60
CA LEU A 217 -25.74 -5.42 45.96
C LEU A 217 -24.95 -4.37 46.74
N VAL A 218 -24.48 -3.33 46.06
CA VAL A 218 -23.60 -2.28 46.57
C VAL A 218 -24.19 -0.90 46.29
N LYS A 219 -23.79 0.08 47.08
CA LYS A 219 -24.24 1.48 46.97
C LYS A 219 -23.06 2.43 46.78
N GLN A 220 -23.38 3.64 46.33
CA GLN A 220 -22.41 4.72 46.27
C GLN A 220 -21.76 4.94 47.65
N GLY A 221 -20.43 4.97 47.68
CA GLY A 221 -19.63 5.11 48.90
C GLY A 221 -19.13 3.79 49.49
N ASP A 222 -19.62 2.64 49.04
CA ASP A 222 -19.15 1.34 49.54
C ASP A 222 -17.75 1.03 49.03
N VAL A 223 -16.94 0.38 49.88
CA VAL A 223 -15.62 -0.13 49.56
C VAL A 223 -15.75 -1.59 49.14
N VAL A 224 -15.24 -1.91 47.96
CA VAL A 224 -15.29 -3.26 47.39
C VAL A 224 -13.89 -3.80 47.13
N GLU A 225 -13.72 -5.09 47.34
CA GLU A 225 -12.50 -5.80 46.94
C GLU A 225 -12.64 -6.35 45.52
N LYS A 226 -11.50 -6.73 44.93
CA LYS A 226 -11.50 -7.44 43.66
C LYS A 226 -12.34 -8.71 43.75
N ASP A 227 -13.07 -9.01 42.68
CA ASP A 227 -14.00 -10.14 42.53
C ASP A 227 -15.28 -10.07 43.38
N THR A 228 -15.54 -8.95 44.06
CA THR A 228 -16.81 -8.71 44.77
C THR A 228 -17.96 -8.59 43.77
N VAL A 229 -19.12 -9.21 44.04
CA VAL A 229 -20.33 -9.07 43.22
C VAL A 229 -20.94 -7.69 43.44
N LEU A 230 -20.99 -6.88 42.38
CA LEU A 230 -21.53 -5.52 42.40
C LEU A 230 -23.02 -5.53 42.05
N VAL A 231 -23.38 -6.25 40.98
CA VAL A 231 -24.76 -6.41 40.53
C VAL A 231 -25.01 -7.89 40.31
N SER A 232 -26.05 -8.43 40.95
CA SER A 232 -26.43 -9.82 40.73
C SER A 232 -27.45 -9.94 39.61
N GLY A 233 -27.24 -10.95 38.76
CA GLY A 233 -28.19 -11.35 37.72
C GLY A 233 -29.39 -12.12 38.26
N THR A 234 -29.41 -12.38 39.57
CA THR A 234 -30.51 -13.07 40.26
C THR A 234 -31.53 -12.03 40.74
N LEU A 235 -32.75 -12.14 40.23
CA LEU A 235 -33.89 -11.30 40.59
C LEU A 235 -34.78 -12.07 41.57
N GLU A 236 -34.77 -11.66 42.83
CA GLU A 236 -35.63 -12.20 43.88
C GLU A 236 -36.94 -11.41 43.95
N ILE A 237 -38.04 -12.01 43.49
CA ILE A 237 -39.37 -11.39 43.56
C ILE A 237 -39.96 -11.71 44.94
N LYS A 238 -40.05 -10.70 45.81
CA LYS A 238 -40.55 -10.83 47.18
C LYS A 238 -41.90 -10.14 47.36
N GLU A 239 -42.84 -10.78 48.05
CA GLU A 239 -44.13 -10.21 48.45
C GLU A 239 -44.16 -10.06 49.98
N LEU A 240 -44.22 -8.81 50.47
CA LEU A 240 -44.20 -8.39 51.89
C LEU A 240 -42.98 -8.81 52.73
N THR A 241 -42.32 -9.93 52.42
CA THR A 241 -41.02 -10.44 52.91
C THR A 241 -40.74 -11.89 52.43
N GLN A 242 -41.75 -12.59 51.88
CA GLN A 242 -41.62 -13.96 51.39
C GLN A 242 -41.15 -14.00 49.92
N LEU A 243 -40.23 -14.92 49.62
CA LEU A 243 -39.69 -15.16 48.28
C LEU A 243 -40.74 -15.91 47.44
N LYS A 244 -41.17 -15.34 46.31
CA LYS A 244 -42.26 -15.90 45.47
C LYS A 244 -41.78 -16.44 44.14
N ALA A 245 -40.71 -15.88 43.59
CA ALA A 245 -40.07 -16.38 42.37
C ALA A 245 -38.63 -15.89 42.29
N VAL A 246 -37.79 -16.65 41.60
CA VAL A 246 -36.40 -16.28 41.26
C VAL A 246 -36.22 -16.36 39.75
N GLU A 247 -35.90 -15.22 39.14
CA GLU A 247 -35.57 -15.10 37.73
C GLU A 247 -34.08 -14.80 37.55
N PHE A 248 -33.49 -15.32 36.46
CA PHE A 248 -32.09 -15.06 36.11
C PHE A 248 -32.03 -14.19 34.87
N THR A 249 -31.17 -13.18 34.92
CA THR A 249 -31.01 -12.21 33.85
C THR A 249 -29.53 -11.91 33.60
N HIS A 250 -29.22 -11.43 32.40
CA HIS A 250 -27.94 -10.80 32.12
C HIS A 250 -27.91 -9.45 32.85
N SER A 251 -27.06 -9.34 33.86
CA SER A 251 -26.87 -8.07 34.58
C SER A 251 -26.31 -7.01 33.63
N ASP A 252 -26.76 -5.77 33.79
CA ASP A 252 -26.28 -4.65 32.98
C ASP A 252 -26.29 -3.38 33.84
N ALA A 253 -25.12 -2.79 34.03
CA ALA A 253 -24.93 -1.59 34.83
C ALA A 253 -23.69 -0.81 34.42
N ASP A 254 -23.76 0.52 34.52
CA ASP A 254 -22.58 1.38 34.44
C ASP A 254 -22.09 1.66 35.86
N ILE A 255 -20.87 1.22 36.16
CA ILE A 255 -20.27 1.34 37.48
C ILE A 255 -18.95 2.10 37.37
N LEU A 256 -18.84 3.20 38.13
CA LEU A 256 -17.60 3.95 38.27
C LEU A 256 -16.97 3.67 39.61
N LEU A 257 -15.71 3.24 39.58
CA LEU A 257 -14.93 2.90 40.76
C LEU A 257 -13.79 3.92 40.92
N LYS A 258 -13.63 4.46 42.13
CA LYS A 258 -12.42 5.18 42.53
C LYS A 258 -11.39 4.16 43.01
N THR A 259 -10.33 3.98 42.24
CA THR A 259 -9.22 3.08 42.55
C THR A 259 -7.89 3.83 42.65
N LYS A 260 -6.87 3.14 43.17
CA LYS A 260 -5.50 3.65 43.28
C LYS A 260 -4.56 2.78 42.45
N TYR A 261 -3.77 3.42 41.59
CA TYR A 261 -2.73 2.76 40.81
C TYR A 261 -1.36 3.04 41.40
N PRO A 262 -0.60 2.00 41.80
CA PRO A 262 0.76 2.19 42.26
C PRO A 262 1.64 2.64 41.09
N TYR A 263 2.41 3.70 41.29
CA TYR A 263 3.38 4.20 40.31
C TYR A 263 4.79 4.11 40.89
N SER A 264 5.72 3.58 40.09
CA SER A 264 7.14 3.49 40.40
C SER A 264 7.95 3.69 39.13
N ASP A 265 8.80 4.72 39.10
CA ASP A 265 9.77 4.96 38.04
C ASP A 265 11.13 5.25 38.67
N THR A 266 12.21 4.84 38.00
CA THR A 266 13.57 4.94 38.52
C THR A 266 14.53 5.33 37.42
N ILE A 267 15.37 6.31 37.71
CA ILE A 267 16.42 6.81 36.81
C ILE A 267 17.76 6.71 37.52
N SER A 268 18.72 6.02 36.91
CA SER A 268 20.09 5.98 37.42
C SER A 268 20.75 7.35 37.24
N TYR A 269 21.64 7.74 38.17
CA TYR A 269 22.45 8.96 38.01
C TYR A 269 23.26 8.95 36.73
N GLN A 270 23.79 7.77 36.37
CA GLN A 270 24.68 7.62 35.24
C GLN A 270 23.89 7.21 34.00
N TYR A 271 24.11 7.94 32.92
CA TYR A 271 23.63 7.55 31.60
C TYR A 271 24.74 7.68 30.57
N ILE A 272 24.63 6.85 29.54
CA ILE A 272 25.53 6.91 28.39
C ILE A 272 24.89 7.84 27.37
N GLU A 273 25.47 9.02 27.17
CA GLU A 273 25.09 9.89 26.07
C GLU A 273 25.84 9.48 24.81
N ARG A 274 25.10 9.29 23.72
CA ARG A 274 25.68 9.07 22.38
C ARG A 274 25.99 10.41 21.75
N ASN A 275 27.26 10.80 21.75
CA ASN A 275 27.71 12.02 21.08
C ASN A 275 28.05 11.74 19.61
N TYR A 276 27.21 12.21 18.69
CA TYR A 276 27.37 11.95 17.26
C TYR A 276 28.44 12.83 16.60
N ILE A 277 29.45 12.20 16.02
CA ILE A 277 30.55 12.89 15.34
C ILE A 277 30.16 13.13 13.88
N LYS A 278 29.64 14.32 13.58
CA LYS A 278 29.13 14.69 12.24
C LYS A 278 30.18 14.53 11.14
N ASP A 279 31.44 14.85 11.43
CA ASP A 279 32.53 14.85 10.43
C ASP A 279 32.98 13.45 10.00
N GLN A 280 32.65 12.41 10.77
CA GLN A 280 33.03 11.02 10.43
C GLN A 280 31.90 10.23 9.79
N GLN A 281 30.72 10.83 9.59
CA GLN A 281 29.57 10.13 9.00
C GLN A 281 29.92 9.60 7.61
N LYS A 282 29.57 8.33 7.38
CA LYS A 282 29.76 7.69 6.08
C LYS A 282 28.42 7.37 5.45
N THR A 283 28.37 7.38 4.13
CA THR A 283 27.13 7.12 3.39
C THR A 283 27.36 6.04 2.34
N ASP A 284 26.58 4.97 2.42
CA ASP A 284 26.42 3.97 1.36
C ASP A 284 25.27 4.39 0.45
N LYS A 285 25.44 4.11 -0.84
CA LYS A 285 24.43 4.30 -1.87
C LYS A 285 24.19 2.97 -2.54
N ALA A 286 22.94 2.54 -2.58
CA ALA A 286 22.54 1.30 -3.22
C ALA A 286 21.34 1.52 -4.14
N LEU A 287 21.25 0.69 -5.17
CA LEU A 287 20.05 0.50 -5.96
C LEU A 287 19.47 -0.86 -5.60
N GLN A 288 18.20 -0.86 -5.20
CA GLN A 288 17.45 -2.09 -5.01
C GLN A 288 16.46 -2.28 -6.14
N PHE A 289 16.49 -3.47 -6.73
CA PHE A 289 15.56 -3.92 -7.76
C PHE A 289 14.89 -5.20 -7.26
N PHE A 290 13.59 -5.13 -6.99
CA PHE A 290 12.85 -6.17 -6.25
C PHE A 290 13.58 -6.57 -4.95
N ASN A 291 14.00 -7.84 -4.83
CA ASN A 291 14.71 -8.38 -3.66
C ASN A 291 16.25 -8.34 -3.80
N HIS A 292 16.78 -7.77 -4.89
CA HIS A 292 18.21 -7.70 -5.14
C HIS A 292 18.74 -6.29 -4.87
N ARG A 293 19.69 -6.18 -3.93
CA ARG A 293 20.40 -4.93 -3.59
C ARG A 293 21.76 -4.89 -4.27
N ILE A 294 21.97 -3.92 -5.14
CA ILE A 294 23.25 -3.61 -5.78
C ILE A 294 23.83 -2.39 -5.10
N ASN A 295 24.90 -2.58 -4.33
CA ASN A 295 25.58 -1.47 -3.66
C ASN A 295 26.48 -0.75 -4.66
N LEU A 296 26.26 0.54 -4.85
CA LEU A 296 27.05 1.40 -5.73
C LEU A 296 28.32 1.88 -5.03
N LEU A 297 28.26 2.12 -3.72
CA LEU A 297 29.37 2.67 -2.95
C LEU A 297 29.40 2.07 -1.55
N LYS A 298 30.31 1.12 -1.28
CA LYS A 298 30.50 0.58 0.07
C LYS A 298 31.65 1.30 0.81
N PRO A 299 31.39 2.28 1.68
CA PRO A 299 32.43 2.82 2.54
C PRO A 299 32.93 1.75 3.52
N LYS A 300 34.24 1.67 3.73
CA LYS A 300 34.79 0.88 4.85
C LYS A 300 34.52 1.62 6.16
N ILE A 301 33.83 0.98 7.09
CA ILE A 301 33.55 1.51 8.43
C ILE A 301 34.49 0.78 9.38
N ASN A 302 35.36 1.53 10.05
CA ASN A 302 36.33 1.00 11.00
C ASN A 302 35.96 1.33 12.46
N SER A 303 34.82 1.99 12.69
CA SER A 303 34.38 2.44 14.01
C SER A 303 33.53 1.36 14.68
N MET A 304 33.74 1.15 15.99
CA MET A 304 33.00 0.16 16.79
C MET A 304 31.53 0.56 17.00
N ASN A 305 31.26 1.85 17.21
CA ASN A 305 29.94 2.36 17.59
C ASN A 305 29.35 3.26 16.49
N TYR A 306 28.22 2.85 15.92
CA TYR A 306 27.49 3.64 14.93
C TYR A 306 26.01 3.24 14.88
N ASP A 307 25.15 4.22 14.64
CA ASP A 307 23.74 4.00 14.32
C ASP A 307 23.53 4.07 12.80
N ILE A 308 22.56 3.31 12.29
CA ILE A 308 22.26 3.21 10.87
C ILE A 308 20.93 3.90 10.57
N VAL A 309 20.95 4.88 9.67
CA VAL A 309 19.75 5.52 9.14
C VAL A 309 19.61 5.19 7.66
N GLU A 310 18.61 4.40 7.32
CA GLU A 310 18.29 4.06 5.93
C GLU A 310 17.17 4.94 5.39
N LYS A 311 17.42 5.57 4.23
CA LYS A 311 16.41 6.31 3.47
C LYS A 311 16.22 5.62 2.14
N GLN A 312 14.98 5.23 1.84
CA GLN A 312 14.58 4.64 0.58
C GLN A 312 13.72 5.62 -0.23
N LYS A 313 14.02 5.75 -1.52
CA LYS A 313 13.21 6.52 -2.46
C LYS A 313 12.96 5.72 -3.73
N GLN A 314 11.70 5.49 -4.06
CA GLN A 314 11.33 4.85 -5.31
C GLN A 314 11.61 5.79 -6.50
N ILE A 315 12.15 5.25 -7.59
CA ILE A 315 12.43 6.04 -8.79
C ILE A 315 11.13 6.28 -9.57
N GLU A 316 10.82 7.56 -9.79
CA GLU A 316 9.66 8.06 -10.52
C GLU A 316 10.14 9.03 -11.62
N PRO A 317 10.46 8.56 -12.84
CA PRO A 317 10.97 9.42 -13.90
C PRO A 317 9.88 10.35 -14.49
N ILE A 318 8.60 9.97 -14.38
CA ILE A 318 7.44 10.76 -14.81
C ILE A 318 6.39 10.64 -13.71
N LYS A 319 5.63 11.71 -13.45
CA LYS A 319 4.57 11.72 -12.43
C LYS A 319 3.63 10.51 -12.62
N ASN A 320 3.42 9.75 -11.55
CA ASN A 320 2.63 8.52 -11.49
C ASN A 320 3.19 7.33 -12.28
N PHE A 321 4.43 7.38 -12.76
CA PHE A 321 5.12 6.26 -13.38
C PHE A 321 6.24 5.78 -12.46
N TYR A 322 5.98 4.70 -11.73
CA TYR A 322 6.90 4.14 -10.76
C TYR A 322 7.66 2.96 -11.35
N LEU A 323 8.98 2.97 -11.20
CA LEU A 323 9.81 1.82 -11.54
C LEU A 323 10.00 0.92 -10.30
N PRO A 324 10.20 -0.40 -10.46
CA PRO A 324 10.58 -1.31 -9.36
C PRO A 324 12.02 -1.12 -8.90
N ILE A 325 12.52 0.12 -8.95
CA ILE A 325 13.89 0.47 -8.59
C ILE A 325 13.80 1.48 -7.45
N TYR A 326 14.46 1.15 -6.36
CA TYR A 326 14.61 2.00 -5.19
C TYR A 326 16.04 2.51 -5.11
N TYR A 327 16.19 3.82 -4.95
CA TYR A 327 17.44 4.43 -4.58
C TYR A 327 17.51 4.50 -3.05
N MET A 328 18.49 3.81 -2.48
CA MET A 328 18.71 3.73 -1.05
C MET A 328 19.96 4.49 -0.65
N THR A 329 19.84 5.26 0.43
CA THR A 329 20.94 5.97 1.07
C THR A 329 21.00 5.49 2.52
N THR A 330 22.07 4.78 2.85
CA THR A 330 22.32 4.31 4.22
C THR A 330 23.39 5.21 4.83
N THR A 331 23.02 6.00 5.85
CA THR A 331 23.95 6.86 6.59
C THR A 331 24.36 6.17 7.88
N PHE A 332 25.66 6.03 8.07
CA PHE A 332 26.27 5.50 9.29
C PHE A 332 26.65 6.69 10.18
N MET A 333 25.88 6.88 11.26
CA MET A 333 26.06 7.94 12.24
C MET A 333 26.98 7.43 13.35
N ILE A 334 28.27 7.75 13.22
CA ILE A 334 29.29 7.33 14.20
C ILE A 334 29.12 8.17 15.46
N TYR A 335 29.18 7.50 16.61
CA TYR A 335 29.06 8.14 17.91
C TYR A 335 30.11 7.63 18.89
N GLU A 336 30.42 8.46 19.87
CA GLU A 336 31.17 8.08 21.07
C GLU A 336 30.22 8.04 22.26
N GLU A 337 30.43 7.06 23.12
CA GLU A 337 29.69 6.90 24.36
C GLU A 337 30.39 7.70 25.45
N VAL A 338 29.71 8.70 25.99
CA VAL A 338 30.22 9.52 27.09
C VAL A 338 29.34 9.26 28.30
N GLU A 339 29.94 8.77 29.37
CA GLU A 339 29.28 8.65 30.66
C GLU A 339 29.01 10.04 31.22
N LYS A 340 27.75 10.37 31.42
CA LYS A 340 27.29 11.61 32.04
C LYS A 340 26.45 11.30 33.27
N THR A 341 26.44 12.25 34.19
CA THR A 341 25.62 12.20 35.40
C THR A 341 24.51 13.23 35.30
N TYR A 342 23.26 12.83 35.54
CA TYR A 342 22.16 13.77 35.64
C TYR A 342 22.31 14.68 36.86
N THR A 343 21.90 15.93 36.71
CA THR A 343 21.67 16.83 37.84
C THR A 343 20.32 16.51 38.51
N VAL A 344 20.15 16.91 39.77
CA VAL A 344 18.90 16.70 40.52
C VAL A 344 17.72 17.34 39.78
N GLU A 345 17.89 18.57 39.27
CA GLU A 345 16.86 19.32 38.56
C GLU A 345 16.45 18.65 37.24
N GLU A 346 17.43 18.25 36.41
CA GLU A 346 17.16 17.52 35.16
C GLU A 346 16.42 16.20 35.41
N THR A 347 16.78 15.48 36.48
CA THR A 347 16.14 14.20 36.78
C THR A 347 14.71 14.38 37.24
N GLU A 348 14.44 15.42 38.04
CA GLU A 348 13.08 15.77 38.46
C GLU A 348 12.21 16.16 37.26
N GLU A 349 12.75 16.92 36.30
CA GLU A 349 12.04 17.25 35.05
C GLU A 349 11.75 16.01 34.21
N ILE A 350 12.70 15.10 34.05
CA ILE A 350 12.51 13.85 33.30
C ILE A 350 11.44 12.98 33.98
N LEU A 351 11.50 12.82 35.31
CA LEU A 351 10.52 12.01 36.05
C LEU A 351 9.12 12.64 35.99
N LYS A 352 9.00 13.98 36.08
CA LYS A 352 7.73 14.68 35.88
C LYS A 352 7.19 14.49 34.47
N SER A 353 8.05 14.59 33.45
CA SER A 353 7.66 14.39 32.06
C SER A 353 7.16 12.96 31.81
N ARG A 354 7.86 11.94 32.33
CA ARG A 354 7.42 10.54 32.25
C ARG A 354 6.11 10.28 32.99
N LEU A 355 5.95 10.89 34.18
CA LEU A 355 4.70 10.81 34.94
C LEU A 355 3.53 11.41 34.16
N ASN A 356 3.70 12.59 33.57
CA ASN A 356 2.68 13.23 32.75
C ASN A 356 2.32 12.39 31.52
N LEU A 357 3.32 11.84 30.82
CA LEU A 357 3.09 10.96 29.67
C LEU A 357 2.37 9.66 30.07
N HIS A 358 2.62 9.14 31.27
CA HIS A 358 1.87 8.03 31.81
C HIS A 358 0.41 8.41 32.11
N MET A 359 0.17 9.61 32.65
CA MET A 359 -1.17 10.15 32.90
C MET A 359 -1.97 10.38 31.61
N GLU A 360 -1.36 10.97 30.58
CA GLU A 360 -1.99 11.16 29.26
C GLU A 360 -2.46 9.80 28.67
N LYS A 361 -1.62 8.77 28.77
CA LYS A 361 -1.99 7.41 28.33
C LYS A 361 -3.14 6.81 29.12
N LEU A 362 -3.30 7.15 30.41
CA LEU A 362 -4.46 6.70 31.19
C LEU A 362 -5.73 7.43 30.73
N GLU A 363 -5.65 8.74 30.50
CA GLU A 363 -6.78 9.54 29.99
C GLU A 363 -7.25 9.10 28.60
N GLU A 364 -6.32 8.74 27.70
CA GLU A 364 -6.64 8.14 26.38
C GLU A 364 -7.49 6.86 26.50
N ASN A 365 -7.37 6.12 27.60
CA ASN A 365 -8.14 4.91 27.88
C ASN A 365 -9.46 5.19 28.63
N ASN A 366 -9.98 6.42 28.59
CA ASN A 366 -11.18 6.87 29.30
C ASN A 366 -11.10 6.75 30.84
N ILE A 367 -9.90 6.83 31.41
CA ILE A 367 -9.68 6.84 32.86
C ILE A 367 -9.55 8.28 33.33
N GLN A 368 -10.42 8.72 34.25
CA GLN A 368 -10.39 10.07 34.79
C GLN A 368 -9.45 10.16 35.99
N ILE A 369 -8.44 11.02 35.94
CA ILE A 369 -7.49 11.21 37.03
C ILE A 369 -8.05 12.22 38.04
N LEU A 370 -8.04 11.87 39.32
CA LEU A 370 -8.48 12.76 40.41
C LEU A 370 -7.31 13.52 41.04
N SER A 371 -6.27 12.78 41.42
CA SER A 371 -5.10 13.31 42.10
C SER A 371 -3.93 12.35 41.97
N ASN A 372 -2.72 12.89 42.16
CA ASN A 372 -1.51 12.10 42.24
C ASN A 372 -0.79 12.42 43.56
N ASP A 373 -0.36 11.38 44.26
CA ASP A 373 0.48 11.49 45.47
C ASP A 373 1.84 10.84 45.16
N VAL A 374 2.52 11.34 44.11
CA VAL A 374 3.84 10.84 43.71
C VAL A 374 4.92 11.68 44.36
N ILE A 375 5.80 11.01 45.11
CA ILE A 375 6.92 11.63 45.81
C ILE A 375 8.21 11.24 45.07
N PHE A 376 9.05 12.23 44.83
CA PHE A 376 10.39 12.04 44.29
C PHE A 376 11.35 11.86 45.45
N LYS A 377 12.05 10.73 45.47
CA LYS A 377 13.07 10.39 46.46
C LYS A 377 14.41 10.17 45.77
N GLU A 378 15.45 10.62 46.43
CA GLU A 378 16.83 10.37 46.03
C GLU A 378 17.34 9.15 46.82
N ASP A 379 17.85 8.14 46.12
CA ASP A 379 18.59 7.02 46.69
C ASP A 379 20.05 7.08 46.22
N LYS A 380 20.95 6.26 46.78
CA LYS A 380 22.40 6.35 46.55
C LYS A 380 22.83 6.17 45.09
N GLU A 381 22.04 5.45 44.29
CA GLU A 381 22.39 5.10 42.91
C GLU A 381 21.32 5.53 41.88
N ALA A 382 20.18 6.06 42.34
CA ALA A 382 19.08 6.43 41.47
C ALA A 382 18.12 7.45 42.10
N PHE A 383 17.40 8.18 41.24
CA PHE A 383 16.22 8.96 41.61
C PHE A 383 14.97 8.11 41.38
N ILE A 384 14.11 8.04 42.39
CA ILE A 384 12.95 7.17 42.43
C ILE A 384 11.69 8.03 42.57
N ALA A 385 10.78 7.94 41.61
CA ALA A 385 9.43 8.48 41.72
C ALA A 385 8.50 7.36 42.19
N THR A 386 7.97 7.44 43.41
CA THR A 386 7.04 6.43 43.95
C THR A 386 5.79 7.08 44.53
N GLY A 387 4.64 6.46 44.30
CA GLY A 387 3.40 6.96 44.85
C GLY A 387 2.17 6.21 44.36
N SER A 388 1.04 6.88 44.44
CA SER A 388 -0.23 6.36 43.94
C SER A 388 -0.95 7.43 43.13
N ILE A 389 -1.55 6.99 42.02
CA ILE A 389 -2.42 7.80 41.18
C ILE A 389 -3.85 7.39 41.51
N TYR A 390 -4.68 8.35 41.90
CA TYR A 390 -6.10 8.10 42.18
C TYR A 390 -6.90 8.36 40.92
N VAL A 391 -7.64 7.35 40.50
CA VAL A 391 -8.38 7.38 39.24
C VAL A 391 -9.82 6.97 39.45
N ILE A 392 -10.70 7.48 38.59
CA ILE A 392 -12.06 7.00 38.38
C ILE A 392 -12.08 6.30 37.03
N GLU A 393 -12.48 5.05 37.02
CA GLU A 393 -12.60 4.25 35.81
C GLU A 393 -13.92 3.49 35.78
N LYS A 394 -14.37 3.15 34.57
CA LYS A 394 -15.46 2.18 34.39
C LYS A 394 -14.96 0.82 34.87
N ASN A 395 -15.75 0.18 35.70
CA ASN A 395 -15.43 -1.12 36.30
C ASN A 395 -16.63 -2.06 36.18
N GLY A 396 -16.37 -3.36 36.25
CA GLY A 396 -17.40 -4.37 36.07
C GLY A 396 -17.00 -5.37 34.99
N GLN A 397 -16.87 -6.62 35.38
CA GLN A 397 -16.65 -7.74 34.48
C GLN A 397 -17.81 -8.72 34.62
N ASP A 398 -18.29 -9.24 33.50
CA ASP A 398 -19.35 -10.23 33.48
C ASP A 398 -18.83 -11.59 33.94
N LYS A 399 -19.47 -12.11 34.98
CA LYS A 399 -19.26 -13.44 35.54
C LYS A 399 -20.49 -14.29 35.27
N PHE A 400 -20.43 -15.06 34.19
CA PHE A 400 -21.47 -16.01 33.83
C PHE A 400 -21.62 -17.10 34.88
N PHE A 401 -22.87 -17.51 35.11
CA PHE A 401 -23.19 -18.63 35.98
C PHE A 401 -24.20 -19.57 35.30
N ASP A 402 -24.23 -20.82 35.74
CA ASP A 402 -25.19 -21.81 35.28
C ASP A 402 -26.51 -21.71 36.07
N GLU A 403 -27.63 -21.56 35.35
CA GLU A 403 -28.97 -21.37 35.93
C GLU A 403 -29.40 -22.56 36.79
N LEU A 404 -29.13 -23.78 36.35
CA LEU A 404 -29.54 -25.00 37.05
C LEU A 404 -28.84 -25.09 38.41
N THR A 405 -27.53 -24.86 38.42
CA THR A 405 -26.72 -24.85 39.64
C THR A 405 -27.13 -23.71 40.58
N ARG A 406 -27.40 -22.52 40.04
CA ARG A 406 -27.82 -21.34 40.83
C ARG A 406 -29.21 -21.53 41.44
N ARG A 407 -30.14 -22.15 40.71
CA ARG A 407 -31.51 -22.44 41.16
C ARG A 407 -31.57 -23.46 42.29
N GLN A 408 -30.66 -24.45 42.30
CA GLN A 408 -30.57 -25.42 43.40
C GLN A 408 -30.37 -24.77 44.78
N GLY A 409 -29.67 -23.62 44.83
CA GLY A 409 -29.48 -22.86 46.07
C GLY A 409 -30.75 -22.20 46.63
N TYR A 410 -31.84 -22.17 45.86
CA TYR A 410 -33.13 -21.63 46.27
C TYR A 410 -34.19 -22.71 46.55
N ASN A 411 -33.86 -23.99 46.36
CA ASN A 411 -34.81 -25.10 46.54
C ASN A 411 -35.36 -25.22 47.98
N GLU A 412 -34.68 -24.66 48.98
CA GLU A 412 -35.16 -24.64 50.37
C GLU A 412 -36.27 -23.59 50.63
N TYR A 413 -36.49 -22.67 49.68
CA TYR A 413 -37.45 -21.57 49.79
C TYR A 413 -38.76 -21.82 49.01
N PHE A 414 -38.83 -22.87 48.20
CA PHE A 414 -39.99 -23.24 47.40
C PHE A 414 -40.46 -24.65 47.78
N THR A 415 -41.74 -24.81 48.13
CA THR A 415 -42.36 -26.11 48.40
C THR A 415 -42.79 -26.79 47.09
N GLU A 416 -43.00 -28.12 47.06
CA GLU A 416 -43.44 -28.86 45.84
C GLU A 416 -44.78 -28.35 45.23
N GLU A 417 -45.49 -27.44 45.91
CA GLU A 417 -46.73 -26.82 45.46
C GLU A 417 -46.57 -25.41 44.84
N ASP A 418 -45.35 -24.82 44.83
CA ASP A 418 -45.01 -23.51 44.23
C ASP A 418 -44.17 -23.64 42.95
#